data_AF-W2Y3D1-F1
#
_entry.id   AF-W2Y3D1-F1
#
_cell.length_a   1.000
_cell.length_b   1.000
_cell.length_c   1.000
_cell.angle_alpha   90.00
_cell.angle_beta   90.00
_cell.angle_gamma   90.00
#
_symmetry.space_group_name_H-M   'P 1'
#
loop_
_entity.id
_entity.type
_entity.pdbx_description
1 polymer ?
#
loop_
_entity_poly.entity_id
_entity_poly.type
_entity_poly.pdbx_seq_one_letter_code
_entity_poly.pdbx_strand_id
1 'polypeptide(L)'
;QDNPLHQACGADRKQLPCTGYSNLVSHLASRHEQFGAQYDARHRGAERLLQAFGFVYEETSHSYQWLRWVVERNMPLFEVDDEQTGAMSKWRPTNPKALKADMITVPSKVGAIIAKEIGNLFGIMFNGWSHGTMHFVGVSVSTSLADTFNAHCSRCHHWAMAVKTPMRISP
;
A
#
# COMPACT_ATOMS: atom_id res chain seq x y z
N GLN A 1 9.86 20.06 32.25
CA GLN A 1 9.69 19.50 30.88
C GLN A 1 8.21 19.59 30.59
N ASP A 2 7.81 20.67 29.91
CA ASP A 2 6.41 20.94 29.62
C ASP A 2 5.90 19.92 28.59
N ASN A 3 4.75 19.31 28.89
CA ASN A 3 4.14 18.34 27.99
C ASN A 3 3.45 19.12 26.87
N PRO A 4 3.66 18.78 25.58
CA PRO A 4 2.97 19.47 24.50
C PRO A 4 1.45 19.31 24.65
N LEU A 5 0.75 20.44 24.72
CA LEU A 5 -0.72 20.49 24.76
C LEU A 5 -1.27 20.05 23.40
N HIS A 6 -2.32 19.24 23.40
CA HIS A 6 -3.04 18.93 22.17
C HIS A 6 -3.78 20.19 21.69
N GLN A 7 -3.29 20.78 20.61
CA GLN A 7 -3.65 22.12 20.15
C GLN A 7 -5.15 22.32 19.84
N ALA A 8 -5.91 21.24 19.61
CA ALA A 8 -7.35 21.31 19.34
C ALA A 8 -8.25 21.24 20.59
N CYS A 9 -7.75 20.74 21.73
CA CYS A 9 -8.57 20.59 22.95
C CYS A 9 -7.89 21.11 24.22
N GLY A 10 -6.66 21.63 24.12
CA GLY A 10 -5.89 22.17 25.23
C GLY A 10 -5.54 21.13 26.30
N ALA A 11 -5.74 19.83 26.03
CA ALA A 11 -5.44 18.78 26.99
C ALA A 11 -3.95 18.42 26.97
N ASP A 12 -3.36 18.38 28.15
CA ASP A 12 -2.02 17.86 28.38
C ASP A 12 -2.04 16.33 28.17
N ARG A 13 -1.32 15.84 27.15
CA ARG A 13 -1.31 14.42 26.80
C ARG A 13 0.08 13.95 26.41
N LYS A 14 0.60 13.01 27.21
CA LYS A 14 1.87 12.33 26.94
C LYS A 14 1.62 11.04 26.17
N GLN A 15 2.49 10.72 25.22
CA GLN A 15 2.56 9.36 24.68
C GLN A 15 3.01 8.41 25.80
N LEU A 16 2.24 7.35 26.04
CA LEU A 16 2.57 6.38 27.07
C LEU A 16 3.67 5.43 26.58
N PRO A 17 4.68 5.10 27.41
CA PRO A 17 5.73 4.15 27.06
C PRO A 17 5.13 2.82 26.62
N CYS A 18 5.71 2.19 25.60
CA CYS A 18 5.34 0.86 25.10
C CYS A 18 3.90 0.69 24.56
N THR A 19 3.12 1.78 24.41
CA THR A 19 1.74 1.71 23.86
C THR A 19 1.62 2.21 22.42
N GLY A 20 2.71 2.74 21.85
CA GLY A 20 2.69 3.43 20.57
C GLY A 20 1.79 4.66 20.62
N TYR A 21 0.99 4.88 19.56
CA TYR A 21 0.00 5.96 19.47
C TYR A 21 -1.42 5.53 19.84
N SER A 22 -1.62 4.28 20.28
CA SER A 22 -2.95 3.73 20.56
C SER A 22 -3.72 4.57 21.58
N ASN A 23 -3.02 5.14 22.56
CA ASN A 23 -3.59 6.03 23.57
C ASN A 23 -4.03 7.39 22.99
N LEU A 24 -3.29 7.93 22.01
CA LEU A 24 -3.59 9.19 21.33
C LEU A 24 -4.71 9.01 20.29
N VAL A 25 -4.71 7.90 19.55
CA VAL A 25 -5.78 7.56 18.60
C VAL A 25 -7.09 7.30 19.32
N SER A 26 -7.06 6.59 20.46
CA SER A 26 -8.25 6.39 21.30
C SER A 26 -8.79 7.71 21.87
N HIS A 27 -7.91 8.67 22.18
CA HIS A 27 -8.32 10.02 22.55
C HIS A 27 -9.01 10.75 21.40
N LEU A 28 -8.44 10.72 20.19
CA LEU A 28 -9.04 11.34 19.00
C LEU A 28 -10.43 10.72 18.71
N ALA A 29 -10.55 9.40 18.77
CA ALA A 29 -11.81 8.70 18.55
C ALA A 29 -12.89 9.05 19.60
N SER A 30 -12.50 9.27 20.86
CA SER A 30 -13.45 9.54 21.96
C SER A 30 -13.80 11.00 22.15
N ARG A 31 -12.95 11.94 21.72
CA ARG A 31 -13.13 13.39 21.96
C ARG A 31 -13.35 14.20 20.69
N HIS A 32 -13.06 13.62 19.53
CA HIS A 32 -13.19 14.27 18.24
C HIS A 32 -13.87 13.31 17.24
N GLU A 33 -15.16 13.03 17.44
CA GLU A 33 -15.93 12.10 16.59
C GLU A 33 -15.89 12.49 15.10
N GLN A 34 -15.76 13.78 14.79
CA GLN A 34 -15.67 14.29 13.43
C GLN A 34 -14.27 14.16 12.82
N PHE A 35 -13.24 13.81 13.61
CA PHE A 35 -11.86 13.72 13.14
C PHE A 35 -11.70 12.67 12.05
N GLY A 36 -12.35 11.52 12.17
CA GLY A 36 -12.32 10.47 11.14
C GLY A 36 -12.85 10.96 9.80
N ALA A 37 -14.00 11.64 9.80
CA ALA A 37 -14.60 12.20 8.59
C ALA A 37 -13.75 13.33 7.98
N GLN A 38 -13.14 14.18 8.80
CA GLN A 38 -12.23 15.24 8.35
C GLN A 38 -10.92 14.68 7.79
N TYR A 39 -10.39 13.62 8.40
CA TYR A 39 -9.25 12.86 7.90
C TYR A 39 -9.60 12.32 6.51
N ASP A 40 -10.65 11.52 6.39
CA ASP A 40 -11.08 10.91 5.12
C ASP A 40 -11.37 11.95 4.03
N ALA A 41 -12.02 13.06 4.37
CA ALA A 41 -12.27 14.16 3.44
C ALA A 41 -10.97 14.80 2.92
N ARG A 42 -9.96 14.93 3.79
CA ARG A 42 -8.63 15.44 3.41
C ARG A 42 -7.84 14.45 2.55
N HIS A 43 -8.14 13.16 2.62
CA HIS A 43 -7.44 12.10 1.90
C HIS A 43 -7.97 11.80 0.48
N ARG A 44 -9.14 12.33 0.11
CA ARG A 44 -9.80 12.01 -1.17
C ARG A 44 -9.18 12.59 -2.46
N GLY A 45 -8.03 13.27 -2.42
CA GLY A 45 -7.61 14.07 -3.59
C GLY A 45 -6.13 14.35 -3.84
N ALA A 46 -5.16 13.72 -3.18
CA ALA A 46 -3.75 13.95 -3.52
C ALA A 46 -2.85 12.75 -3.23
N GLU A 47 -2.03 12.34 -4.21
CA GLU A 47 -0.79 11.62 -3.97
C GLU A 47 0.08 12.48 -3.05
N ARG A 48 0.19 12.09 -1.78
CA ARG A 48 1.08 12.77 -0.83
C ARG A 48 2.09 11.79 -0.26
N LEU A 49 3.27 12.34 0.00
CA LEU A 49 4.35 11.67 0.74
C LEU A 49 3.84 11.19 2.11
N LEU A 50 4.41 10.09 2.62
CA LEU A 50 4.06 9.52 3.94
C LEU A 50 4.01 10.55 5.09
N GLN A 51 4.85 11.59 5.04
CA GLN A 51 4.85 12.69 6.01
C GLN A 51 3.52 13.46 6.10
N ALA A 52 2.66 13.39 5.09
CA ALA A 52 1.36 14.05 5.09
C ALA A 52 0.27 13.32 5.89
N PHE A 53 0.52 12.06 6.31
CA PHE A 53 -0.44 11.23 7.04
C PHE A 53 -0.38 11.45 8.56
N GLY A 54 0.46 12.37 9.05
CA GLY A 54 0.72 12.62 10.48
C GLY A 54 2.10 12.13 10.90
N PHE A 55 2.31 11.94 12.21
CA PHE A 55 3.53 11.35 12.74
C PHE A 55 3.62 9.86 12.30
N VAL A 56 4.33 9.60 11.21
CA VAL A 56 4.75 8.24 10.84
C VAL A 56 6.01 7.91 11.61
N TYR A 57 6.06 6.75 12.24
CA TYR A 57 7.25 6.31 12.95
C TYR A 57 8.43 6.19 11.98
N GLU A 58 9.61 6.63 12.41
CA GLU A 58 10.80 6.67 11.55
C GLU A 58 11.12 5.28 10.97
N GLU A 59 10.94 4.22 11.77
CA GLU A 59 11.16 2.84 11.34
C GLU A 59 10.18 2.41 10.24
N THR A 60 8.89 2.77 10.33
CA THR A 60 7.92 2.43 9.28
C THR A 60 8.17 3.22 8.00
N SER A 61 8.65 4.46 8.12
CA SER A 61 9.12 5.23 6.97
C SER A 61 10.31 4.56 6.30
N HIS A 62 11.31 4.11 7.05
CA HIS A 62 12.47 3.41 6.50
C HIS A 62 12.12 2.06 5.87
N SER A 63 11.27 1.25 6.50
CA SER A 63 10.76 0.00 5.89
C SER A 63 10.03 0.28 4.58
N TYR A 64 9.22 1.34 4.50
CA TYR A 64 8.58 1.72 3.25
C TYR A 64 9.58 2.13 2.17
N GLN A 65 10.63 2.87 2.51
CA GLN A 65 11.66 3.23 1.53
C GLN A 65 12.41 1.99 1.01
N TRP A 66 12.68 1.01 1.88
CA TRP A 66 13.22 -0.29 1.45
C TRP A 66 12.27 -1.05 0.53
N LEU A 67 10.96 -1.08 0.83
CA LEU A 67 9.97 -1.70 -0.05
C LEU A 67 9.97 -1.03 -1.42
N ARG A 68 10.00 0.30 -1.42
CA ARG A 68 10.01 1.11 -2.62
C ARG A 68 11.25 0.85 -3.46
N TRP A 69 12.42 0.76 -2.85
CA TRP A 69 13.67 0.38 -3.50
C TRP A 69 13.57 -0.97 -4.21
N VAL A 70 13.13 -2.00 -3.48
CA VAL A 70 13.03 -3.37 -4.01
C VAL A 70 11.97 -3.48 -5.10
N VAL A 71 10.77 -2.93 -4.86
CA VAL A 71 9.62 -3.08 -5.75
C VAL A 71 9.71 -2.16 -6.97
N GLU A 72 9.97 -0.86 -6.79
CA GLU A 72 9.96 0.09 -7.91
C GLU A 72 11.19 -0.05 -8.81
N ARG A 73 12.34 -0.47 -8.27
CA ARG A 73 13.57 -0.67 -9.06
C ARG A 73 13.86 -2.12 -9.42
N ASN A 74 12.99 -3.05 -9.02
CA ASN A 74 13.18 -4.48 -9.24
C ASN A 74 14.53 -4.99 -8.72
N MET A 75 14.92 -4.53 -7.53
CA MET A 75 16.18 -4.94 -6.90
C MET A 75 16.02 -6.28 -6.18
N PRO A 76 17.03 -7.15 -6.18
CA PRO A 76 16.94 -8.41 -5.46
C PRO A 76 16.90 -8.20 -3.94
N LEU A 77 16.20 -9.09 -3.23
CA LEU A 77 15.99 -8.97 -1.78
C LEU A 77 17.28 -8.99 -0.95
N PHE A 78 18.36 -9.58 -1.46
CA PHE A 78 19.64 -9.64 -0.73
C PHE A 78 20.34 -8.27 -0.65
N GLU A 79 20.01 -7.32 -1.53
CA GLU A 79 20.58 -5.95 -1.55
C GLU A 79 20.24 -5.17 -0.27
N VAL A 80 19.19 -5.60 0.41
CA VAL A 80 18.72 -4.98 1.65
C VAL A 80 19.68 -5.27 2.81
N ASP A 81 20.41 -6.39 2.74
CA ASP A 81 21.45 -6.81 3.70
C ASP A 81 22.86 -6.51 3.19
N ASP A 82 22.99 -5.94 1.99
CA ASP A 82 24.28 -5.61 1.40
C ASP A 82 24.89 -4.38 2.09
N GLU A 83 26.15 -4.50 2.49
CA GLU A 83 26.83 -3.47 3.27
C GLU A 83 27.03 -2.17 2.49
N GLN A 84 27.32 -2.25 1.19
CA GLN A 84 27.49 -1.05 0.35
C GLN A 84 26.17 -0.33 0.15
N THR A 85 25.10 -1.08 -0.10
CA THR A 85 23.74 -0.56 -0.24
C THR A 85 23.26 0.07 1.06
N GLY A 86 23.51 -0.60 2.19
CA GLY A 86 23.25 -0.07 3.52
C GLY A 86 23.99 1.24 3.78
N ALA A 87 25.29 1.31 3.46
CA ALA A 87 26.13 2.50 3.64
C ALA A 87 25.71 3.69 2.75
N MET A 88 25.17 3.43 1.56
CA MET A 88 24.61 4.47 0.69
C MET A 88 23.20 4.90 1.10
N SER A 89 22.45 4.01 1.75
CA SER A 89 21.10 4.31 2.21
C SER A 89 21.14 5.23 3.44
N LYS A 90 20.16 6.14 3.54
CA LYS A 90 19.93 6.93 4.77
C LYS A 90 18.99 6.21 5.74
N TRP A 91 18.64 4.95 5.44
CA TRP A 91 17.58 4.21 6.10
C TRP A 91 18.18 3.30 7.14
N ARG A 92 17.41 2.98 8.19
CA ARG A 92 17.88 1.98 9.14
C ARG A 92 18.11 0.65 8.43
N PRO A 93 19.20 -0.08 8.75
CA PRO A 93 19.40 -1.42 8.24
C PRO A 93 18.18 -2.29 8.56
N THR A 94 17.77 -3.09 7.59
CA THR A 94 16.75 -4.11 7.77
C THR A 94 17.28 -5.41 7.18
N ASN A 95 16.57 -6.52 7.40
CA ASN A 95 16.96 -7.80 6.83
C ASN A 95 15.95 -8.25 5.76
N PRO A 96 16.37 -9.11 4.81
CA PRO A 96 15.51 -9.54 3.71
C PRO A 96 14.24 -10.28 4.18
N LYS A 97 14.29 -10.95 5.35
CA LYS A 97 13.13 -11.68 5.89
C LYS A 97 12.05 -10.71 6.40
N ALA A 98 12.45 -9.67 7.12
CA ALA A 98 11.55 -8.62 7.60
C ALA A 98 10.91 -7.88 6.42
N LEU A 99 11.72 -7.47 5.44
CA LEU A 99 11.18 -6.78 4.26
C LEU A 99 10.23 -7.68 3.45
N LYS A 100 10.55 -8.97 3.32
CA LYS A 100 9.64 -9.94 2.68
C LYS A 100 8.31 -10.07 3.42
N ALA A 101 8.31 -10.05 4.75
CA ALA A 101 7.08 -10.09 5.54
C ALA A 101 6.23 -8.82 5.29
N ASP A 102 6.87 -7.66 5.18
CA ASP A 102 6.20 -6.42 4.81
C ASP A 102 5.65 -6.47 3.37
N MET A 103 6.42 -7.01 2.41
CA MET A 103 5.96 -7.21 1.02
C MET A 103 4.72 -8.12 0.91
N ILE A 104 4.48 -9.01 1.87
CA ILE A 104 3.28 -9.87 1.93
C ILE A 104 2.14 -9.15 2.65
N THR A 105 2.46 -8.46 3.74
CA THR A 105 1.46 -7.84 4.63
C THR A 105 0.86 -6.57 4.02
N VAL A 106 1.68 -5.73 3.38
CA VAL A 106 1.25 -4.45 2.82
C VAL A 106 0.20 -4.64 1.73
N PRO A 107 0.38 -5.51 0.71
CA PRO A 107 -0.64 -5.76 -0.30
C PRO A 107 -1.97 -6.25 0.28
N SER A 108 -1.94 -7.01 1.38
CA SER A 108 -3.17 -7.49 2.03
C SER A 108 -3.98 -6.32 2.63
N LYS A 109 -3.30 -5.37 3.27
CA LYS A 109 -3.93 -4.17 3.84
C LYS A 109 -4.39 -3.20 2.75
N VAL A 110 -3.53 -2.94 1.76
CA VAL A 110 -3.84 -2.07 0.63
C VAL A 110 -4.96 -2.66 -0.21
N GLY A 111 -4.96 -3.98 -0.44
CA GLY A 111 -6.00 -4.71 -1.15
C GLY A 111 -7.38 -4.58 -0.50
N ALA A 112 -7.46 -4.61 0.84
CA ALA A 112 -8.72 -4.37 1.54
C ALA A 112 -9.27 -2.95 1.33
N ILE A 113 -8.39 -1.95 1.28
CA ILE A 113 -8.75 -0.56 0.98
C ILE A 113 -9.20 -0.45 -0.48
N ILE A 114 -8.41 -0.98 -1.41
CA ILE A 114 -8.74 -0.99 -2.85
C ILE A 114 -10.08 -1.68 -3.10
N ALA A 115 -10.35 -2.83 -2.46
CA ALA A 115 -11.61 -3.55 -2.61
C ALA A 115 -12.81 -2.69 -2.19
N LYS A 116 -12.67 -1.90 -1.11
CA LYS A 116 -13.69 -0.96 -0.66
C LYS A 116 -13.88 0.19 -1.66
N GLU A 117 -12.80 0.72 -2.23
CA GLU A 117 -12.84 1.85 -3.17
C GLU A 117 -13.35 1.46 -4.57
N ILE A 118 -12.97 0.29 -5.09
CA ILE A 118 -13.39 -0.22 -6.40
C ILE A 118 -14.88 -0.59 -6.42
N GLY A 119 -15.42 -1.04 -5.29
CA GLY A 119 -16.81 -1.49 -5.20
C GLY A 119 -17.10 -2.71 -6.08
N ASN A 120 -18.33 -2.79 -6.60
CA ASN A 120 -18.83 -4.00 -7.29
C ASN A 120 -18.75 -3.94 -8.83
N LEU A 121 -18.20 -2.86 -9.38
CA LEU A 121 -18.16 -2.62 -10.83
C LEU A 121 -16.72 -2.41 -11.29
N PHE A 122 -16.10 -3.50 -11.75
CA PHE A 122 -14.78 -3.48 -12.36
C PHE A 122 -14.68 -4.53 -13.48
N GLY A 123 -13.80 -4.29 -14.44
CA GLY A 123 -13.40 -5.26 -15.44
C GLY A 123 -12.18 -6.06 -14.97
N ILE A 124 -12.09 -7.32 -15.40
CA ILE A 124 -10.90 -8.15 -15.22
C ILE A 124 -10.26 -8.35 -16.60
N MET A 125 -8.96 -8.08 -16.71
CA MET A 125 -8.18 -8.30 -17.91
C MET A 125 -7.16 -9.41 -17.68
N PHE A 126 -7.21 -10.42 -18.55
CA PHE A 126 -6.29 -11.53 -18.62
C PHE A 126 -5.30 -11.28 -19.76
N ASN A 127 -4.00 -11.29 -19.44
CA ASN A 127 -2.92 -11.19 -20.41
C ASN A 127 -2.10 -12.48 -20.39
N GLY A 128 -2.22 -13.31 -21.41
CA GLY A 128 -1.51 -14.57 -21.52
C GLY A 128 -0.24 -14.48 -22.36
N TRP A 129 0.83 -15.10 -21.90
CA TRP A 129 2.07 -15.28 -22.67
C TRP A 129 2.71 -16.64 -22.39
N SER A 130 3.63 -17.07 -23.26
CA SER A 130 4.36 -18.33 -23.11
C SER A 130 5.85 -18.12 -23.27
N HIS A 131 6.66 -18.86 -22.51
CA HIS A 131 8.11 -18.91 -22.66
C HIS A 131 8.60 -20.34 -22.52
N GLY A 132 9.09 -20.93 -23.62
CA GLY A 132 9.40 -22.36 -23.69
C GLY A 132 8.15 -23.22 -23.49
N THR A 133 8.18 -24.11 -22.52
CA THR A 133 7.05 -24.99 -22.13
C THR A 133 6.14 -24.37 -21.07
N MET A 134 6.45 -23.16 -20.60
CA MET A 134 5.73 -22.53 -19.50
C MET A 134 4.73 -21.50 -20.03
N HIS A 135 3.48 -21.61 -19.58
CA HIS A 135 2.40 -20.69 -19.91
C HIS A 135 2.09 -19.81 -18.69
N PHE A 136 1.90 -18.52 -18.93
CA PHE A 136 1.66 -17.52 -17.92
C PHE A 136 0.39 -16.74 -18.25
N VAL A 137 -0.32 -16.34 -17.20
CA VAL A 137 -1.49 -15.47 -17.30
C VAL A 137 -1.34 -14.38 -16.25
N GLY A 138 -1.22 -13.14 -16.70
CA GLY A 138 -1.36 -11.95 -15.87
C GLY A 138 -2.83 -11.61 -15.72
N VAL A 139 -3.25 -11.28 -14.50
CA VAL A 139 -4.62 -10.83 -14.21
C VAL A 139 -4.53 -9.42 -13.68
N SER A 140 -5.33 -8.52 -14.22
CA SER A 140 -5.38 -7.11 -13.84
C SER A 140 -6.82 -6.61 -13.75
N VAL A 141 -7.05 -5.60 -12.92
CA VAL A 141 -8.37 -5.00 -12.73
C VAL A 141 -8.41 -3.64 -13.43
N SER A 142 -9.50 -3.36 -14.15
CA SER A 142 -9.76 -2.07 -14.79
C SER A 142 -11.05 -1.47 -14.24
N THR A 143 -10.99 -0.20 -13.83
CA THR A 143 -12.18 0.58 -13.41
C THR A 143 -12.79 1.36 -14.56
N SER A 144 -12.10 1.49 -15.69
CA SER A 144 -12.68 2.04 -16.91
C SER A 144 -13.52 0.97 -17.61
N LEU A 145 -14.72 1.37 -18.05
CA LEU A 145 -15.63 0.53 -18.83
C LEU A 145 -15.07 0.37 -20.26
N ALA A 146 -13.94 -0.32 -20.40
CA ALA A 146 -13.50 -0.79 -21.71
C ALA A 146 -14.43 -1.90 -22.17
N ASP A 147 -14.82 -1.85 -23.44
CA ASP A 147 -15.57 -2.93 -24.08
C ASP A 147 -14.78 -4.24 -24.00
N THR A 148 -15.50 -5.35 -23.98
CA THR A 148 -14.91 -6.70 -24.01
C THR A 148 -14.04 -6.80 -25.28
N PHE A 149 -12.75 -7.04 -25.10
CA PHE A 149 -11.77 -7.10 -26.19
C PHE A 149 -11.02 -8.41 -26.13
N ASN A 150 -10.80 -9.03 -27.30
CA ASN A 150 -9.99 -10.23 -27.45
C ASN A 150 -9.02 -10.00 -28.60
N ALA A 151 -7.72 -10.03 -28.31
CA ALA A 151 -6.67 -10.01 -29.32
C ALA A 151 -5.72 -11.17 -29.13
N HIS A 152 -5.31 -11.76 -30.26
CA HIS A 152 -4.40 -12.88 -30.30
C HIS A 152 -3.31 -12.64 -31.35
N CYS A 153 -2.05 -12.61 -30.92
CA CYS A 153 -0.89 -12.58 -31.80
C CYS A 153 -0.37 -14.00 -32.00
N SER A 154 -0.71 -14.63 -33.13
CA SER A 154 -0.23 -15.97 -33.47
C SER A 154 1.30 -16.05 -33.60
N ARG A 155 1.95 -14.94 -33.99
CA ARG A 155 3.41 -14.86 -34.17
C ARG A 155 4.18 -14.92 -32.86
N CYS A 156 3.56 -14.48 -31.77
CA CYS A 156 4.23 -14.29 -30.49
C CYS A 156 3.59 -15.06 -29.34
N HIS A 157 2.56 -15.89 -29.61
CA HIS A 157 1.78 -16.64 -28.62
C HIS A 157 1.29 -15.78 -27.44
N HIS A 158 1.12 -14.48 -27.67
CA HIS A 158 0.55 -13.53 -26.72
C HIS A 158 -0.92 -13.35 -27.04
N TRP A 159 -1.76 -13.35 -26.01
CA TRP A 159 -3.17 -13.03 -26.14
C TRP A 159 -3.63 -12.18 -24.97
N ALA A 160 -4.56 -11.27 -25.24
CA ALA A 160 -5.16 -10.41 -24.24
C ALA A 160 -6.68 -10.54 -24.35
N MET A 161 -7.34 -10.75 -23.22
CA MET A 161 -8.79 -10.79 -23.10
C MET A 161 -9.22 -9.88 -21.96
N ALA A 162 -10.13 -8.95 -22.26
CA ALA A 162 -10.82 -8.16 -21.26
C ALA A 162 -12.24 -8.70 -21.10
N VAL A 163 -12.63 -9.05 -19.88
CA VAL A 163 -14.00 -9.48 -19.54
C VAL A 163 -14.59 -8.48 -18.57
N LYS A 164 -15.78 -7.97 -18.91
CA LYS A 164 -16.56 -7.10 -18.04
C LYS A 164 -17.49 -7.97 -17.19
N THR A 165 -17.10 -8.22 -15.95
CA THR A 165 -17.92 -9.00 -15.00
C THR A 165 -18.58 -8.08 -13.98
N PRO A 166 -19.91 -7.98 -13.93
CA PRO A 166 -20.58 -7.51 -12.73
C PRO A 166 -20.42 -8.59 -11.65
N MET A 167 -19.44 -8.44 -10.75
CA MET A 167 -19.23 -9.38 -9.65
C MET A 167 -19.82 -8.81 -8.38
N ARG A 168 -20.77 -9.55 -7.79
CA ARG A 168 -21.32 -9.25 -6.46
C ARG A 168 -20.37 -9.87 -5.44
N ILE A 169 -19.52 -9.07 -4.81
CA ILE A 169 -18.74 -9.50 -3.65
C ILE A 169 -19.75 -9.58 -2.50
N SER A 170 -20.25 -10.79 -2.21
CA SER A 170 -21.10 -11.02 -1.04
C SER A 170 -20.28 -10.77 0.24
N PRO A 171 -20.90 -10.25 1.31
CA PRO A 171 -20.23 -9.92 2.56
C PRO A 171 -19.57 -11.13 3.24
#